data_AF-A0A512BZ24-F1
#
_entry.id   AF-A0A512BZ24-F1
#
_cell.length_a   1.000
_cell.length_b   1.000
_cell.length_c   1.000
_cell.angle_alpha   90.00
_cell.angle_beta   90.00
_cell.angle_gamma   90.00
#
_symmetry.space_group_name_H-M   'P 1'
#
loop_
_entity.id
_entity.type
_entity.pdbx_description
1 polymer ?
#
loop_
_entity_poly.entity_id
_entity_poly.type
_entity_poly.pdbx_seq_one_letter_code
_entity_poly.pdbx_strand_id
1 'polypeptide(L)' 'MTLDEIVGGSPYGATTIAGGQGQRQPSQNELDAARFQGRLVAETAAKLTGQV' A
#
# COMPACT_ATOMS: atom_id res chain seq x y z
N MET A 1 4.91 3.50 9.30
CA MET A 1 3.81 3.89 10.20
C MET A 1 4.32 5.04 11.04
N THR A 2 3.67 6.19 10.95
CA THR A 2 3.91 7.34 11.81
C THR A 2 2.79 7.40 12.85
N LEU A 3 3.02 8.05 14.00
CA LEU A 3 1.99 8.22 15.04
C LEU A 3 1.15 9.49 14.81
N ASP A 4 1.43 10.24 13.76
CA ASP A 4 0.91 11.59 13.53
C ASP A 4 -0.44 11.60 12.79
N GLU A 5 -0.80 10.50 12.11
CA GLU A 5 -2.05 10.40 11.35
C GLU A 5 -2.68 9.00 11.42
N ILE A 6 -4.00 8.93 11.26
CA ILE A 6 -4.70 7.67 11.05
C ILE A 6 -4.40 7.19 9.63
N VAL A 7 -3.67 6.08 9.55
CA VAL A 7 -3.20 5.48 8.29
C VAL A 7 -3.47 3.98 8.28
N GLY A 8 -3.92 3.46 7.15
CA GLY A 8 -3.93 2.03 6.85
C GLY A 8 -2.53 1.46 6.57
N GLY A 9 -2.46 0.16 6.35
CA GLY A 9 -1.25 -0.60 6.10
C GLY A 9 -0.88 -1.57 7.23
N SER A 10 -0.19 -2.65 6.87
CA SER A 10 0.36 -3.65 7.79
C SER A 10 1.58 -4.32 7.16
N PRO A 11 2.35 -5.14 7.90
CA PRO A 11 3.39 -5.98 7.32
C PRO A 11 2.89 -6.93 6.21
N TYR A 12 1.59 -7.21 6.17
CA TYR A 12 0.98 -8.07 5.15
C TYR A 12 0.61 -7.33 3.86
N GLY A 13 0.67 -6.00 3.84
CA GLY A 13 0.35 -5.18 2.68
C GLY A 13 -0.24 -3.82 3.03
N ALA A 14 -0.24 -2.93 2.05
CA ALA A 14 -0.92 -1.64 2.06
C ALA A 14 -2.44 -1.86 2.15
N THR A 15 -3.07 -1.06 3.02
CA THR A 15 -4.52 -1.01 3.17
C THR A 15 -4.94 0.44 3.34
N THR A 16 -6.24 0.72 3.25
CA THR A 16 -6.80 2.05 3.51
C THR A 16 -7.96 1.92 4.50
N ILE A 17 -8.17 2.96 5.29
CA ILE A 17 -9.32 3.07 6.19
C ILE A 17 -10.41 3.91 5.50
N ALA A 18 -11.54 3.27 5.18
CA ALA A 18 -12.66 3.92 4.50
C ALA A 18 -13.62 4.69 5.44
N GLY A 19 -13.54 4.43 6.75
CA GLY A 19 -14.53 4.93 7.73
C GLY A 19 -15.84 4.12 7.70
N GLY A 20 -16.66 4.25 8.74
CA GLY A 20 -17.84 3.41 8.94
C GLY A 20 -18.93 3.52 7.85
N GLN A 21 -18.93 4.60 7.06
CA GLN A 21 -19.85 4.82 5.94
C GLN A 21 -19.11 4.99 4.60
N GLY A 22 -17.84 4.60 4.53
CA GLY A 22 -17.04 4.73 3.30
C GLY A 22 -16.69 6.17 2.90
N GLN A 23 -16.83 7.13 3.81
CA GLN A 23 -16.67 8.55 3.53
C GLN A 23 -15.20 9.02 3.41
N ARG A 24 -14.24 8.22 3.89
CA ARG A 24 -12.82 8.58 3.85
C ARG A 24 -12.19 8.00 2.59
N GLN A 25 -11.57 8.87 1.80
CA GLN A 25 -10.73 8.47 0.68
C GLN A 25 -9.33 8.09 1.15
N PRO A 26 -8.60 7.27 0.38
CA PRO A 26 -7.22 6.93 0.70
C PRO A 26 -6.35 8.17 0.87
N SER A 27 -5.56 8.23 1.95
CA SER A 27 -4.60 9.31 2.15
C SER A 27 -3.40 9.16 1.20
N GLN A 28 -2.62 10.23 1.03
CA GLN A 28 -1.42 10.19 0.19
C GLN A 28 -0.44 9.11 0.65
N ASN A 29 -0.28 8.94 1.96
CA ASN A 29 0.56 7.91 2.55
C ASN A 29 0.09 6.48 2.22
N GLU A 30 -1.23 6.24 2.27
CA GLU A 30 -1.82 4.93 1.88
C GLU A 30 -1.62 4.65 0.39
N LEU A 31 -1.76 5.67 -0.46
CA LEU A 31 -1.52 5.55 -1.91
C LEU A 31 -0.05 5.29 -2.22
N ASP A 32 0.88 5.93 -1.51
CA ASP A 32 2.32 5.72 -1.70
C ASP A 32 2.75 4.33 -1.23
N ALA A 33 2.19 3.84 -0.11
CA ALA A 33 2.38 2.46 0.32
C ALA A 33 1.85 1.46 -0.74
N ALA A 34 0.69 1.72 -1.34
CA ALA A 34 0.13 0.88 -2.40
C ALA A 34 1.00 0.87 -3.67
N ARG A 35 1.53 2.04 -4.08
CA ARG A 35 2.50 2.14 -5.19
C ARG A 35 3.77 1.36 -4.91
N PHE A 36 4.31 1.48 -3.70
CA PHE A 36 5.47 0.71 -3.28
C PHE A 36 5.20 -0.80 -3.33
N GLN A 37 4.07 -1.25 -2.79
CA GLN A 37 3.70 -2.66 -2.84
C GLN A 37 3.58 -3.17 -4.28
N GLY A 38 2.93 -2.42 -5.16
CA GLY A 38 2.80 -2.77 -6.58
C GLY A 38 4.16 -2.93 -7.26
N ARG A 39 5.09 -1.99 -7.01
CA ARG A 39 6.46 -2.07 -7.52
C ARG A 39 7.19 -3.30 -6.99
N LEU A 40 7.17 -3.52 -5.67
CA LEU A 40 7.85 -4.64 -5.01
C LEU A 40 7.38 -5.99 -5.58
N VAL A 41 6.07 -6.16 -5.74
CA VAL A 41 5.49 -7.38 -6.30
C VAL A 41 5.90 -7.56 -7.77
N ALA A 42 5.80 -6.50 -8.58
CA ALA A 42 6.18 -6.54 -9.99
C ALA A 42 7.67 -6.87 -10.17
N GLU A 43 8.56 -6.23 -9.43
CA GLU A 43 10.00 -6.51 -9.46
C GLU A 43 10.32 -7.94 -9.02
N THR A 44 9.62 -8.45 -8.00
CA THR A 44 9.77 -9.84 -7.55
C THR A 44 9.33 -10.82 -8.63
N ALA A 45 8.18 -10.58 -9.26
CA ALA A 45 7.68 -11.42 -10.36
C ALA A 45 8.62 -11.39 -11.57
N ALA A 46 9.17 -10.22 -11.92
CA ALA A 46 10.12 -10.08 -13.02
C ALA A 46 11.39 -10.93 -12.78
N LYS A 47 11.92 -10.92 -11.55
CA LYS A 47 13.07 -11.79 -11.17
C LYS A 47 12.73 -13.28 -11.25
N LEU A 48 11.54 -13.68 -10.80
CA LEU A 48 11.11 -15.09 -10.84
C LEU A 48 10.89 -15.61 -12.27
N THR A 49 10.54 -14.72 -13.21
CA THR A 49 10.24 -15.08 -14.60
C THR A 49 11.40 -14.83 -15.57
N GLY A 50 12.54 -14.34 -15.08
CA GLY A 50 13.72 -14.05 -15.91
C GLY A 50 13.55 -12.86 -16.84
N GLN A 51 12.68 -11.91 -16.49
CA GLN A 51 12.50 -10.64 -17.22
C GLN A 51 13.57 -9.59 -16.86
N VAL A 52 14.51 -9.94 -15.97
CA VAL A 52 15.65 -9.13 -15.51
C VAL A 52 16.93 -9.95 -15.61
#